data_AF-A0A7J6BD06-F1
#
_entry.id   AF-A0A7J6BD06-F1
#
_cell.length_a   1.000
_cell.length_b   1.000
_cell.length_c   1.000
_cell.angle_alpha   90.00
_cell.angle_beta   90.00
_cell.angle_gamma   90.00
#
_symmetry.space_group_name_H-M   'P 1'
#
loop_
_entity.id
_entity.type
_entity.pdbx_description
1 polymer ?
#
loop_
_entity_poly.entity_id
_entity_poly.type
_entity_poly.pdbx_seq_one_letter_code
_entity_poly.pdbx_strand_id
1 'polypeptide(L)'
;MAQQARNCLSWNPVSERHAYFAATVPEVAFVEVKSNKAVTMVKKKRLRLIAEMARKIRAYQELKNRPRDSQRYALDYETMTRPFTGKRLPVLAWQDVRKETPLFRLLASMRMFGVGRLFTRKSWLEEHTEPCYWKITKVKVDYTAENMDHGKAWGILTFKGKEEASEKEIDKVMYHDWRLVPKHEEEAFTCFEPVPEPPIRHVRYPPLLRAMMLAQQAKELGVEASTLPEPSLPLKRDVLLSKEYFRSQEQQKKEGTPV
;
A
#
# COMPACT_ATOMS: atom_id res chain seq x y z
N MET A 1 16.73 57.54 -15.17
CA MET A 1 18.11 57.76 -14.71
C MET A 1 18.05 58.29 -13.28
N ALA A 2 18.85 57.70 -12.37
CA ALA A 2 19.49 58.29 -11.19
C ALA A 2 18.67 59.23 -10.27
N GLN A 3 18.69 59.15 -8.94
CA GLN A 3 19.66 58.57 -8.03
C GLN A 3 19.03 58.51 -6.62
N GLN A 4 19.25 57.39 -5.94
CA GLN A 4 19.06 57.21 -4.50
C GLN A 4 20.19 57.89 -3.72
N ALA A 5 19.86 58.41 -2.53
CA ALA A 5 20.84 58.66 -1.48
C ALA A 5 20.20 58.58 -0.09
N ARG A 6 21.00 58.00 0.84
CA ARG A 6 21.04 58.17 2.31
C ARG A 6 20.26 57.18 3.20
N ASN A 7 21.02 56.25 3.81
CA ASN A 7 21.39 56.22 5.25
C ASN A 7 21.96 54.82 5.59
N CYS A 8 23.28 54.62 5.69
CA CYS A 8 24.15 54.78 6.88
C CYS A 8 23.64 53.98 8.11
N LEU A 9 24.10 52.74 8.33
CA LEU A 9 25.30 52.32 9.09
C LEU A 9 25.36 52.84 10.54
N SER A 10 25.22 51.94 11.51
CA SER A 10 26.14 51.85 12.65
C SER A 10 25.97 50.51 13.39
N TRP A 11 27.00 49.68 13.30
CA TRP A 11 27.32 48.62 14.25
C TRP A 11 28.39 49.19 15.18
N ASN A 12 28.15 49.20 16.49
CA ASN A 12 29.17 49.53 17.47
C ASN A 12 29.65 48.27 18.21
N PRO A 13 30.98 48.05 18.28
CA PRO A 13 31.65 47.03 19.09
C PRO A 13 32.11 47.63 20.45
N VAL A 14 33.07 46.96 21.14
CA VAL A 14 33.80 47.34 22.40
C VAL A 14 33.24 46.64 23.66
N SER A 15 33.99 46.03 24.59
CA SER A 15 35.40 46.08 25.05
C SER A 15 35.84 44.71 25.59
N GLU A 16 37.03 44.16 25.28
CA GLU A 16 38.32 44.36 25.98
C GLU A 16 38.31 44.14 27.51
N ARG A 17 39.06 43.14 28.00
CA ARG A 17 40.38 43.35 28.65
C ARG A 17 41.10 42.04 28.97
N HIS A 18 42.39 42.07 28.63
CA HIS A 18 43.44 41.09 28.92
C HIS A 18 44.12 41.38 30.27
N ALA A 19 44.90 40.37 30.70
CA ALA A 19 46.15 40.43 31.48
C ALA A 19 46.01 40.29 33.01
N TYR A 20 46.93 39.66 33.75
CA TYR A 20 47.97 38.60 33.58
C TYR A 20 48.57 38.46 35.00
N PHE A 21 48.98 37.24 35.39
CA PHE A 21 49.95 36.90 36.45
C PHE A 21 49.71 37.29 37.92
N ALA A 22 49.55 36.27 38.78
CA ALA A 22 50.52 35.95 39.84
C ALA A 22 50.30 34.51 40.35
N ALA A 23 51.38 33.76 40.42
CA ALA A 23 51.44 32.35 40.76
C ALA A 23 51.32 32.10 42.27
N THR A 24 50.66 31.00 42.67
CA THR A 24 51.07 30.20 43.84
C THR A 24 50.54 28.78 43.71
N VAL A 25 51.44 27.80 43.70
CA VAL A 25 51.22 26.34 43.75
C VAL A 25 51.21 25.92 45.23
N PRO A 26 50.35 25.00 45.71
CA PRO A 26 50.69 23.56 45.76
C PRO A 26 49.57 22.68 45.19
N GLU A 27 49.90 21.67 44.38
CA GLU A 27 50.14 20.28 44.81
C GLU A 27 48.81 19.51 44.99
N VAL A 28 48.70 18.39 44.26
CA VAL A 28 48.01 17.14 44.62
C VAL A 28 47.39 16.46 43.38
N ALA A 29 47.90 15.24 43.13
CA ALA A 29 47.30 14.11 42.42
C ALA A 29 47.00 14.23 40.92
N PHE A 30 48.02 13.83 40.15
CA PHE A 30 47.87 13.11 38.88
C PHE A 30 46.91 11.91 39.07
N VAL A 31 45.73 11.96 38.45
CA VAL A 31 44.97 10.74 38.10
C VAL A 31 44.94 10.68 36.58
N GLU A 32 45.90 9.93 36.03
CA GLU A 32 45.99 9.60 34.62
C GLU A 32 44.85 8.62 34.28
N VAL A 33 43.67 9.13 33.93
CA VAL A 33 42.62 8.33 33.29
C VAL A 33 43.09 8.06 31.86
N LYS A 34 43.75 6.92 31.68
CA LYS A 34 44.10 6.40 30.34
C LYS A 34 42.81 6.22 29.54
N SER A 35 42.56 7.18 28.66
CA SER A 35 41.53 7.08 27.62
C SER A 35 41.98 6.04 26.59
N ASN A 36 41.67 4.78 26.86
CA ASN A 36 41.70 3.75 25.83
C ASN A 36 40.52 3.98 24.89
N LYS A 37 40.68 4.90 23.93
CA LYS A 37 39.87 4.92 22.72
C LYS A 37 40.18 3.64 21.94
N ALA A 38 39.42 2.59 22.22
CA ALA A 38 39.38 1.40 21.38
C ALA A 38 38.92 1.85 19.99
N VAL A 39 39.87 1.93 19.06
CA VAL A 39 39.58 2.05 17.63
C VAL A 39 38.84 0.77 17.26
N THR A 40 37.51 0.83 17.16
CA THR A 40 36.70 -0.23 16.59
C THR A 40 37.10 -0.37 15.13
N MET A 41 38.06 -1.24 14.85
CA MET A 41 38.39 -1.67 13.50
C MET A 41 37.10 -2.17 12.85
N VAL A 42 36.56 -1.38 11.92
CA VAL A 42 35.46 -1.82 11.06
C VAL A 42 35.98 -3.03 10.29
N LYS A 43 35.59 -4.23 10.73
CA LYS A 43 35.97 -5.49 10.09
C LYS A 43 35.54 -5.40 8.62
N LYS A 44 36.51 -5.29 7.71
CA LYS A 44 36.26 -5.30 6.27
C LYS A 44 35.46 -6.57 5.94
N LYS A 45 34.20 -6.42 5.49
CA LYS A 45 33.36 -7.56 5.12
C LYS A 45 34.08 -8.34 4.02
N ARG A 46 34.44 -9.61 4.30
CA ARG A 46 35.03 -10.49 3.29
C ARG A 46 34.03 -10.66 2.13
N LEU A 47 34.47 -10.39 0.91
CA LEU A 47 33.66 -10.53 -0.30
C LEU A 47 33.27 -12.00 -0.49
N ARG A 48 31.97 -12.30 -0.47
CA ARG A 48 31.44 -13.65 -0.68
C ARG A 48 31.10 -13.85 -2.16
N LEU A 49 32.13 -14.00 -3.00
CA LEU A 49 31.98 -14.10 -4.45
C LEU A 49 31.03 -15.24 -4.88
N ILE A 50 31.13 -16.40 -4.23
CA ILE A 50 30.25 -17.55 -4.49
C ILE A 50 28.79 -17.23 -4.15
N ALA A 51 28.53 -16.52 -3.05
CA ALA A 51 27.18 -16.16 -2.66
C ALA A 51 26.54 -15.17 -3.64
N GLU A 52 27.31 -14.21 -4.14
CA GLU A 52 26.87 -13.27 -5.19
C GLU A 52 26.59 -14.00 -6.51
N MET A 53 27.48 -14.92 -6.91
CA MET A 53 27.30 -15.74 -8.12
C MET A 53 26.06 -16.63 -8.01
N ALA A 54 25.87 -17.32 -6.89
CA ALA A 54 24.69 -18.15 -6.63
C ALA A 54 23.39 -17.33 -6.58
N ARG A 55 23.44 -16.07 -6.13
CA ARG A 55 22.27 -15.17 -6.19
C ARG A 55 21.91 -14.83 -7.63
N LYS A 56 22.90 -14.50 -8.48
CA LYS A 56 22.70 -14.21 -9.90
C LYS A 56 22.16 -15.41 -10.68
N ILE A 57 22.72 -16.60 -10.44
CA ILE A 57 22.29 -17.83 -11.11
C ILE A 57 20.85 -18.17 -10.73
N ARG A 58 20.49 -18.10 -9.44
CA ARG A 58 19.11 -18.34 -8.99
C ARG A 58 18.13 -17.36 -9.60
N ALA A 59 18.41 -16.05 -9.57
CA ALA A 59 17.55 -15.04 -10.18
C ALA A 59 17.37 -15.27 -11.70
N TYR A 60 18.44 -15.66 -12.39
CA TYR A 60 18.37 -15.99 -13.82
C TYR A 60 17.53 -17.24 -14.08
N GLN A 61 17.72 -18.30 -13.30
CA GLN A 61 16.93 -19.53 -13.40
C GLN A 61 15.46 -19.30 -13.06
N GLU A 62 15.16 -18.49 -12.04
CA GLU A 62 13.80 -18.09 -11.66
C GLU A 62 13.12 -17.30 -12.78
N LEU A 63 13.85 -16.40 -13.46
CA LEU A 63 13.31 -15.64 -14.60
C LEU A 63 13.04 -16.55 -15.81
N LYS A 64 13.98 -17.46 -16.11
CA LYS A 64 13.90 -18.38 -17.26
C LYS A 64 12.83 -19.47 -17.05
N ASN A 65 12.77 -20.03 -15.84
CA ASN A 65 11.86 -21.11 -15.46
C ASN A 65 10.60 -20.58 -14.77
N ARG A 66 10.29 -19.28 -14.91
CA ARG A 66 9.09 -18.70 -14.32
C ARG A 66 7.87 -19.44 -14.85
N PRO A 67 7.09 -20.12 -13.98
CA PRO A 67 5.91 -20.83 -14.42
C PRO A 67 4.90 -19.83 -14.99
N ARG A 68 4.26 -20.24 -16.08
CA ARG A 68 3.28 -19.42 -16.79
C ARG A 68 1.97 -19.33 -16.01
N ASP A 69 1.13 -18.35 -16.35
CA ASP A 69 -0.13 -18.16 -15.64
C ASP A 69 -1.08 -19.33 -15.92
N SER A 70 -1.03 -19.90 -17.13
CA SER A 70 -1.70 -21.15 -17.49
C SER A 70 -1.36 -22.31 -16.55
N GLN A 71 -0.07 -22.54 -16.30
CA GLN A 71 0.39 -23.61 -15.42
C GLN A 71 0.03 -23.35 -13.95
N ARG A 72 0.20 -22.11 -13.49
CA ARG A 72 -0.07 -21.72 -12.09
C ARG A 72 -1.55 -21.79 -11.73
N TYR A 73 -2.41 -21.40 -12.67
CA TYR A 73 -3.84 -21.27 -12.45
C TYR A 73 -4.68 -22.38 -13.07
N ALA A 74 -4.05 -23.37 -13.71
CA ALA A 74 -4.71 -24.63 -14.09
C ALA A 74 -5.46 -25.23 -12.89
N LEU A 75 -6.64 -25.77 -13.17
CA LEU A 75 -7.54 -26.33 -12.18
C LEU A 75 -8.16 -27.60 -12.74
N ASP A 76 -8.08 -28.68 -11.96
CA ASP A 76 -8.86 -29.88 -12.20
C ASP A 76 -10.26 -29.71 -11.58
N TYR A 77 -11.29 -29.70 -12.43
CA TYR A 77 -12.68 -29.46 -12.03
C TYR A 77 -13.31 -30.66 -11.30
N GLU A 78 -12.74 -31.86 -11.42
CA GLU A 78 -13.23 -33.05 -10.72
C GLU A 78 -12.77 -33.04 -9.26
N THR A 79 -11.45 -32.90 -9.04
CA THR A 79 -10.84 -32.96 -7.71
C THR A 79 -10.76 -31.61 -6.99
N MET A 80 -10.99 -30.49 -7.70
CA MET A 80 -10.78 -29.11 -7.24
C MET A 80 -9.33 -28.86 -6.79
N THR A 81 -8.37 -29.52 -7.44
CA THR A 81 -6.94 -29.41 -7.15
C THR A 81 -6.21 -28.61 -8.22
N ARG A 82 -5.18 -27.87 -7.80
CA ARG A 82 -4.24 -27.20 -8.71
C ARG A 82 -3.06 -28.12 -9.00
N PRO A 83 -2.90 -28.66 -10.21
CA PRO A 83 -1.88 -29.67 -10.51
C PRO A 83 -0.46 -29.15 -10.24
N PHE A 84 -0.18 -27.87 -10.51
CA PHE A 84 1.14 -27.27 -10.30
C PHE A 84 1.58 -27.15 -8.82
N THR A 85 0.63 -27.11 -7.89
CA THR A 85 0.94 -26.95 -6.45
C THR A 85 0.49 -28.12 -5.59
N GLY A 86 -0.29 -29.05 -6.15
CA GLY A 86 -1.01 -30.09 -5.42
C GLY A 86 -2.07 -29.57 -4.44
N LYS A 87 -2.31 -28.26 -4.35
CA LYS A 87 -3.21 -27.67 -3.35
C LYS A 87 -4.66 -27.71 -3.82
N ARG A 88 -5.55 -28.10 -2.92
CA ARG A 88 -7.00 -28.05 -3.10
C ARG A 88 -7.54 -26.64 -2.90
N LEU A 89 -8.55 -26.27 -3.67
CA LEU A 89 -9.28 -25.02 -3.45
C LEU A 89 -10.11 -25.08 -2.16
N PRO A 90 -10.34 -23.94 -1.49
CA PRO A 90 -11.25 -23.87 -0.36
C PRO A 90 -12.67 -24.32 -0.74
N VAL A 91 -13.35 -25.05 0.15
CA VAL A 91 -14.66 -25.66 -0.10
C VAL A 91 -15.71 -24.63 -0.55
N LEU A 92 -15.71 -23.43 0.05
CA LEU A 92 -16.64 -22.36 -0.31
C LEU A 92 -16.52 -21.93 -1.77
N ALA A 93 -15.32 -22.02 -2.36
CA ALA A 93 -15.09 -21.63 -3.75
C ALA A 93 -15.57 -22.68 -4.76
N TRP A 94 -15.88 -23.91 -4.34
CA TRP A 94 -16.22 -25.00 -5.27
C TRP A 94 -17.53 -24.77 -6.00
N GLN A 95 -18.52 -24.16 -5.33
CA GLN A 95 -19.80 -23.84 -5.95
C GLN A 95 -19.63 -22.83 -7.09
N ASP A 96 -18.84 -21.79 -6.85
CA ASP A 96 -18.58 -20.74 -7.82
C ASP A 96 -17.75 -21.27 -9.00
N VAL A 97 -16.73 -22.08 -8.72
CA VAL A 97 -15.91 -22.73 -9.77
C VAL A 97 -16.74 -23.54 -10.76
N ARG A 98 -17.81 -24.19 -10.30
CA ARG A 98 -18.67 -25.03 -11.17
C ARG A 98 -19.69 -24.23 -11.97
N LYS A 99 -20.13 -23.08 -11.46
CA LYS A 99 -21.24 -22.32 -12.04
C LYS A 99 -20.78 -21.11 -12.84
N GLU A 100 -19.78 -20.40 -12.34
CA GLU A 100 -19.34 -19.12 -12.84
C GLU A 100 -18.10 -19.27 -13.73
N THR A 101 -17.80 -18.21 -14.48
CA THR A 101 -16.69 -18.20 -15.44
C THR A 101 -15.51 -17.35 -14.95
N PRO A 102 -14.26 -17.72 -15.29
CA PRO A 102 -13.13 -16.84 -15.14
C PRO A 102 -13.18 -15.72 -16.18
N LEU A 103 -12.56 -14.57 -15.87
CA LEU A 103 -12.63 -13.38 -16.72
C LEU A 103 -12.14 -13.66 -18.14
N PHE A 104 -10.97 -14.28 -18.30
CA PHE A 104 -10.37 -14.53 -19.61
C PHE A 104 -11.18 -15.46 -20.49
N ARG A 105 -11.96 -16.39 -19.92
CA ARG A 105 -12.87 -17.21 -20.72
C ARG A 105 -13.96 -16.37 -21.37
N LEU A 106 -14.45 -15.34 -20.67
CA LEU A 106 -15.34 -14.36 -21.26
C LEU A 106 -14.60 -13.50 -22.30
N LEU A 107 -13.43 -12.96 -21.96
CA LEU A 107 -12.66 -12.10 -22.87
C LEU A 107 -12.29 -12.80 -24.18
N ALA A 108 -11.83 -14.06 -24.12
CA ALA A 108 -11.43 -14.84 -25.28
C ALA A 108 -12.58 -15.08 -26.27
N SER A 109 -13.82 -15.14 -25.78
CA SER A 109 -15.01 -15.29 -26.63
C SER A 109 -15.38 -14.01 -27.39
N MET A 110 -14.82 -12.86 -27.02
CA MET A 110 -15.18 -11.56 -27.58
C MET A 110 -14.12 -11.01 -28.53
N ARG A 111 -14.59 -10.24 -29.53
CA ARG A 111 -13.72 -9.50 -30.44
C ARG A 111 -12.87 -8.50 -29.66
N MET A 112 -11.56 -8.47 -29.95
CA MET A 112 -10.57 -7.62 -29.29
C MET A 112 -10.58 -7.77 -27.75
N PHE A 113 -10.83 -8.99 -27.25
CA PHE A 113 -10.86 -9.29 -25.82
C PHE A 113 -11.85 -8.44 -25.01
N GLY A 114 -12.91 -7.91 -25.65
CA GLY A 114 -13.91 -7.11 -24.95
C GLY A 114 -13.39 -5.79 -24.37
N VAL A 115 -12.33 -5.20 -24.94
CA VAL A 115 -11.85 -3.87 -24.53
C VAL A 115 -12.98 -2.84 -24.65
N GLY A 116 -13.12 -2.00 -23.62
CA GLY A 116 -14.16 -0.99 -23.47
C GLY A 116 -15.45 -1.49 -22.83
N ARG A 117 -15.57 -2.79 -22.54
CA ARG A 117 -16.77 -3.38 -21.92
C ARG A 117 -16.71 -3.42 -20.40
N LEU A 118 -17.90 -3.52 -19.80
CA LEU A 118 -18.09 -3.59 -18.35
C LEU A 118 -18.18 -5.03 -17.86
N PHE A 119 -17.43 -5.33 -16.82
CA PHE A 119 -17.45 -6.63 -16.14
C PHE A 119 -17.72 -6.43 -14.66
N THR A 120 -18.62 -7.24 -14.14
CA THR A 120 -18.94 -7.26 -12.72
C THR A 120 -18.56 -8.61 -12.10
N ARG A 121 -18.72 -8.71 -10.80
CA ARG A 121 -18.48 -9.95 -10.05
C ARG A 121 -19.76 -10.38 -9.35
N LYS A 122 -20.02 -11.68 -9.27
CA LYS A 122 -21.14 -12.20 -8.50
C LYS A 122 -21.01 -11.78 -7.02
N SER A 123 -19.82 -11.88 -6.43
CA SER A 123 -19.58 -11.43 -5.06
C SER A 123 -19.97 -9.97 -4.82
N TRP A 124 -19.80 -9.10 -5.81
CA TRP A 124 -20.19 -7.69 -5.70
C TRP A 124 -21.69 -7.48 -5.84
N LEU A 125 -22.35 -8.22 -6.73
CA LEU A 125 -23.81 -8.18 -6.88
C LEU A 125 -24.52 -8.65 -5.62
N GLU A 126 -23.94 -9.61 -4.88
CA GLU A 126 -24.50 -10.11 -3.62
C GLU A 126 -24.20 -9.18 -2.43
N GLU A 127 -23.02 -8.55 -2.39
CA GLU A 127 -22.58 -7.73 -1.26
C GLU A 127 -23.08 -6.27 -1.34
N HIS A 128 -23.26 -5.74 -2.55
CA HIS A 128 -23.52 -4.32 -2.77
C HIS A 128 -24.68 -4.11 -3.75
N THR A 129 -25.62 -3.24 -3.36
CA THR A 129 -26.68 -2.73 -4.26
C THR A 129 -26.16 -1.65 -5.21
N GLU A 130 -25.04 -1.02 -4.86
CA GLU A 130 -24.38 0.04 -5.63
C GLU A 130 -23.61 -0.56 -6.80
N PRO A 131 -23.55 0.09 -7.97
CA PRO A 131 -22.90 -0.48 -9.13
C PRO A 131 -21.39 -0.60 -8.92
N CYS A 132 -20.90 -1.82 -9.12
CA CYS A 132 -19.50 -2.19 -9.01
C CYS A 132 -19.07 -2.93 -10.27
N TYR A 133 -18.16 -2.33 -11.03
CA TYR A 133 -17.70 -2.91 -12.28
C TYR A 133 -16.29 -2.46 -12.64
N TRP A 134 -15.65 -3.25 -13.50
CA TRP A 134 -14.41 -2.92 -14.17
C TRP A 134 -14.70 -2.60 -15.63
N LYS A 135 -14.20 -1.45 -16.09
CA LYS A 135 -14.13 -1.11 -17.51
C LYS A 135 -12.76 -1.51 -18.04
N ILE A 136 -12.70 -2.53 -18.89
CA ILE A 136 -11.42 -3.07 -19.37
C ILE A 136 -10.81 -2.14 -20.42
N THR A 137 -9.54 -1.78 -20.25
CA THR A 137 -8.81 -0.93 -21.20
C THR A 137 -7.71 -1.70 -21.92
N LYS A 138 -6.97 -2.56 -21.22
CA LYS A 138 -5.86 -3.34 -21.79
C LYS A 138 -5.94 -4.79 -21.35
N VAL A 139 -5.58 -5.69 -22.25
CA VAL A 139 -5.55 -7.14 -21.99
C VAL A 139 -4.26 -7.71 -22.53
N LYS A 140 -3.55 -8.47 -21.69
CA LYS A 140 -2.36 -9.25 -22.05
C LYS A 140 -2.65 -10.72 -21.79
N VAL A 141 -2.89 -11.45 -22.86
CA VAL A 141 -3.21 -12.88 -22.82
C VAL A 141 -1.93 -13.72 -22.75
N ASP A 142 -2.00 -14.84 -22.05
CA ASP A 142 -0.99 -15.89 -22.10
C ASP A 142 -1.25 -16.78 -23.34
N TYR A 143 -0.47 -16.58 -24.38
CA TYR A 143 -0.56 -17.31 -25.65
C TYR A 143 -0.12 -18.79 -25.56
N THR A 144 0.40 -19.22 -24.41
CA THR A 144 0.75 -20.63 -24.18
C THR A 144 -0.45 -21.50 -23.85
N ALA A 145 -1.57 -20.89 -23.41
CA ALA A 145 -2.80 -21.60 -23.15
C ALA A 145 -3.56 -21.86 -24.46
N GLU A 146 -3.97 -23.10 -24.67
CA GLU A 146 -4.72 -23.53 -25.86
C GLU A 146 -5.99 -22.67 -26.07
N ASN A 147 -6.70 -22.37 -24.99
CA ASN A 147 -7.96 -21.63 -25.02
C ASN A 147 -7.81 -20.13 -24.72
N MET A 148 -6.59 -19.61 -24.59
CA MET A 148 -6.33 -18.20 -24.23
C MET A 148 -7.07 -17.74 -22.95
N ASP A 149 -7.28 -18.68 -22.02
CA ASP A 149 -8.10 -18.55 -20.81
C ASP A 149 -7.34 -17.97 -19.60
N HIS A 150 -6.09 -17.54 -19.81
CA HIS A 150 -5.23 -16.96 -18.79
C HIS A 150 -4.53 -15.69 -19.26
N GLY A 151 -4.15 -14.82 -18.31
CA GLY A 151 -3.38 -13.62 -18.58
C GLY A 151 -3.53 -12.55 -17.51
N LYS A 152 -3.23 -11.30 -17.90
CA LYS A 152 -3.37 -10.08 -17.09
C LYS A 152 -4.24 -9.07 -17.80
N ALA A 153 -5.12 -8.41 -17.06
CA ALA A 153 -5.99 -7.37 -17.58
C ALA A 153 -5.84 -6.09 -16.76
N TRP A 154 -6.05 -4.95 -17.40
CA TRP A 154 -6.09 -3.64 -16.78
C TRP A 154 -7.41 -2.97 -17.11
N GLY A 155 -7.88 -2.17 -16.18
CA GLY A 155 -9.11 -1.43 -16.36
C GLY A 155 -9.29 -0.32 -15.35
N ILE A 156 -10.37 0.41 -15.52
CA ILE A 156 -10.85 1.44 -14.59
C ILE A 156 -11.88 0.79 -13.68
N LEU A 157 -11.70 0.95 -12.37
CA LEU A 157 -12.63 0.45 -11.35
C LEU A 157 -13.65 1.52 -11.02
N THR A 158 -14.93 1.19 -11.18
CA THR A 158 -16.01 1.92 -10.52
C THR A 158 -16.48 1.07 -9.35
N PHE A 159 -16.19 1.52 -8.14
CA PHE A 159 -16.59 0.82 -6.92
C PHE A 159 -17.60 1.67 -6.16
N LYS A 160 -18.82 1.14 -5.98
CA LYS A 160 -19.91 1.83 -5.28
C LYS A 160 -20.24 3.19 -5.89
N GLY A 161 -20.31 3.23 -7.23
CA GLY A 161 -20.53 4.47 -7.99
C GLY A 161 -19.37 5.46 -8.00
N LYS A 162 -18.27 5.21 -7.28
CA LYS A 162 -17.06 6.04 -7.35
C LYS A 162 -16.12 5.48 -8.40
N GLU A 163 -15.98 6.21 -9.49
CA GLU A 163 -15.01 5.91 -10.54
C GLU A 163 -13.61 6.30 -10.08
N GLU A 164 -12.66 5.40 -10.31
CA GLU A 164 -11.26 5.67 -10.09
C GLU A 164 -10.62 6.36 -11.31
N ALA A 165 -9.81 7.39 -11.10
CA ALA A 165 -9.18 8.12 -12.20
C ALA A 165 -8.06 7.33 -12.91
N SER A 166 -7.49 6.29 -12.28
CA SER A 166 -6.32 5.59 -12.79
C SER A 166 -6.62 4.16 -13.25
N GLU A 167 -6.01 3.75 -14.36
CA GLU A 167 -6.05 2.36 -14.81
C GLU A 167 -5.25 1.47 -13.85
N LYS A 168 -5.88 0.42 -13.34
CA LYS A 168 -5.27 -0.55 -12.43
C LYS A 168 -5.23 -1.94 -13.02
N GLU A 169 -4.25 -2.73 -12.59
CA GLU A 169 -4.23 -4.17 -12.86
C GLU A 169 -5.41 -4.80 -12.13
N ILE A 170 -6.20 -5.57 -12.88
CA ILE A 170 -7.35 -6.27 -12.33
C ILE A 170 -6.81 -7.41 -11.48
N ASP A 171 -7.07 -7.35 -10.18
CA ASP A 171 -6.77 -8.44 -9.24
C ASP A 171 -7.75 -9.61 -9.44
N LYS A 172 -7.35 -10.83 -9.05
CA LYS A 172 -8.24 -12.01 -8.97
C LYS A 172 -8.92 -12.40 -10.30
N VAL A 173 -8.24 -12.15 -11.41
CA VAL A 173 -8.73 -12.51 -12.75
C VAL A 173 -9.01 -14.01 -12.90
N MET A 174 -8.21 -14.85 -12.22
CA MET A 174 -8.34 -16.30 -12.20
C MET A 174 -9.52 -16.84 -11.36
N TYR A 175 -10.29 -15.99 -10.69
CA TYR A 175 -11.44 -16.44 -9.90
C TYR A 175 -12.63 -16.72 -10.80
N HIS A 176 -13.45 -17.70 -10.44
CA HIS A 176 -14.68 -18.04 -11.14
C HIS A 176 -15.82 -17.23 -10.52
N ASP A 177 -15.82 -15.92 -10.75
CA ASP A 177 -16.76 -14.98 -10.12
C ASP A 177 -17.19 -13.90 -11.12
N TRP A 178 -16.70 -13.96 -12.35
CA TRP A 178 -16.84 -12.88 -13.31
C TRP A 178 -18.10 -13.06 -14.15
N ARG A 179 -18.82 -11.95 -14.29
CA ARG A 179 -19.99 -11.84 -15.16
C ARG A 179 -19.85 -10.64 -16.06
N LEU A 180 -20.33 -10.81 -17.29
CA LEU A 180 -20.35 -9.76 -18.29
C LEU A 180 -21.65 -8.97 -18.15
N VAL A 181 -21.57 -7.65 -18.11
CA VAL A 181 -22.76 -6.79 -18.17
C VAL A 181 -23.17 -6.68 -19.64
N PRO A 182 -24.40 -7.03 -20.05
CA PRO A 182 -24.86 -6.86 -21.42
C PRO A 182 -24.95 -5.39 -21.84
N LYS A 183 -24.62 -5.07 -23.10
CA LYS A 183 -24.57 -3.68 -23.60
C LYS A 183 -25.85 -2.86 -23.37
N HIS A 184 -27.01 -3.49 -23.49
CA HIS A 184 -28.30 -2.82 -23.32
C HIS A 184 -28.60 -2.49 -21.84
N GLU A 185 -27.93 -3.15 -20.90
CA GLU A 185 -28.07 -2.91 -19.46
C GLU A 185 -26.94 -2.02 -18.91
N GLU A 186 -25.89 -1.75 -19.70
CA GLU A 186 -24.72 -0.98 -19.25
C GLU A 186 -25.12 0.43 -18.79
N GLU A 187 -26.05 1.09 -19.48
CA GLU A 187 -26.54 2.43 -19.12
C GLU A 187 -27.36 2.41 -17.82
N ALA A 188 -28.28 1.44 -17.69
CA ALA A 188 -29.09 1.27 -16.49
C ALA A 188 -28.23 0.90 -15.26
N PHE A 189 -27.19 0.09 -15.46
CA PHE A 189 -26.27 -0.30 -14.39
C PHE A 189 -25.33 0.85 -13.99
N THR A 190 -25.00 1.74 -14.91
CA THR A 190 -24.15 2.91 -14.63
C THR A 190 -24.93 4.04 -13.95
N CYS A 191 -26.24 4.10 -14.20
CA CYS A 191 -27.11 5.10 -13.59
C CYS A 191 -27.22 4.87 -12.08
N PHE A 192 -26.47 5.66 -11.31
CA PHE A 192 -26.51 5.65 -9.86
C PHE A 192 -26.45 7.07 -9.32
N GLU A 193 -27.39 7.38 -8.44
CA GLU A 193 -27.36 8.63 -7.68
C GLU A 193 -26.46 8.43 -6.46
N PRO A 194 -25.33 9.15 -6.36
CA PRO A 194 -24.43 8.99 -5.25
C PRO A 194 -25.12 9.42 -3.96
N VAL A 195 -25.28 8.48 -3.03
CA VAL A 195 -25.73 8.79 -1.68
C VAL A 195 -24.72 9.77 -1.07
N PRO A 196 -25.16 10.92 -0.53
CA PRO A 196 -24.26 11.90 0.04
C PRO A 196 -23.45 11.27 1.18
N GLU A 197 -22.14 11.55 1.20
CA GLU A 197 -21.28 11.04 2.25
C GLU A 197 -21.76 11.53 3.61
N PRO A 198 -21.88 10.64 4.62
CA PRO A 198 -22.33 11.06 5.93
C PRO A 198 -21.33 12.06 6.53
N PRO A 199 -21.81 13.07 7.27
CA PRO A 199 -20.93 14.06 7.88
C PRO A 199 -19.96 13.40 8.88
N ILE A 200 -18.81 14.05 9.10
CA ILE A 200 -17.77 13.57 10.00
C ILE A 200 -18.36 13.39 11.40
N ARG A 201 -18.35 12.14 11.89
CA ARG A 201 -18.81 11.80 13.23
C ARG A 201 -17.74 12.14 14.24
N HIS A 202 -18.13 12.74 15.36
CA HIS A 202 -17.24 13.07 16.46
C HIS A 202 -17.48 12.07 17.60
N VAL A 203 -16.41 11.54 18.18
CA VAL A 203 -16.49 10.59 19.29
C VAL A 203 -15.68 11.10 20.47
N ARG A 204 -16.13 10.77 21.68
CA ARG A 204 -15.42 11.12 22.92
C ARG A 204 -14.07 10.40 22.98
N TYR A 205 -13.08 11.08 23.53
CA TYR A 205 -11.79 10.43 23.81
C TYR A 205 -11.95 9.32 24.86
N PRO A 206 -11.11 8.26 24.79
CA PRO A 206 -11.04 7.25 25.84
C PRO A 206 -10.80 7.86 27.23
N PRO A 207 -11.27 7.24 28.33
CA PRO A 207 -11.31 7.87 29.65
C PRO A 207 -9.97 8.44 30.14
N LEU A 208 -8.88 7.69 29.94
CA LEU A 208 -7.54 8.12 30.35
C LEU A 208 -7.06 9.35 29.56
N LEU A 209 -7.18 9.30 28.22
CA LEU A 209 -6.78 10.41 27.35
C LEU A 209 -7.61 11.65 27.62
N ARG A 210 -8.93 11.49 27.82
CA ARG A 210 -9.83 12.56 28.22
C ARG A 210 -9.34 13.23 29.51
N ALA A 211 -9.03 12.45 30.55
CA ALA A 211 -8.56 12.99 31.82
C ALA A 211 -7.21 13.71 31.68
N MET A 212 -6.27 13.15 30.91
CA MET A 212 -4.96 13.78 30.64
C MET A 212 -5.11 15.11 29.91
N MET A 213 -5.94 15.17 28.87
CA MET A 213 -6.19 16.39 28.11
C MET A 213 -6.84 17.48 28.98
N LEU A 214 -7.83 17.13 29.79
CA LEU A 214 -8.47 18.07 30.71
C LEU A 214 -7.48 18.57 31.77
N ALA A 215 -6.63 17.70 32.32
CA ALA A 215 -5.61 18.08 33.29
C ALA A 215 -4.55 19.03 32.70
N GLN A 216 -4.14 18.81 31.44
CA GLN A 216 -3.22 19.70 30.73
C GLN A 216 -3.85 21.07 30.48
N GLN A 217 -5.08 21.11 29.97
CA GLN A 217 -5.79 22.36 29.70
C GLN A 217 -6.07 23.17 30.97
N ALA A 218 -6.45 22.50 32.06
CA ALA A 218 -6.65 23.16 33.36
C ALA A 218 -5.34 23.79 33.89
N LYS A 219 -4.20 23.11 33.67
CA LYS A 219 -2.89 23.63 34.05
C LYS A 219 -2.46 24.84 33.21
N GLU A 220 -2.74 24.84 31.91
CA GLU A 220 -2.38 25.93 30.99
C GLU A 220 -3.24 27.19 31.18
N LEU A 221 -4.54 27.01 31.40
CA LEU A 221 -5.50 28.12 31.52
C LEU A 221 -5.74 28.56 32.96
N GLY A 222 -5.32 27.76 33.96
CA GLY A 222 -5.57 28.05 35.38
C GLY A 222 -7.05 27.98 35.78
N VAL A 223 -7.88 27.30 34.99
CA VAL A 223 -9.33 27.15 35.19
C VAL A 223 -9.66 25.72 35.59
N GLU A 224 -10.69 25.54 36.43
CA GLU A 224 -11.14 24.21 36.85
C GLU A 224 -11.58 23.33 35.67
N ALA A 225 -11.25 22.03 35.77
CA ALA A 225 -11.49 21.05 34.71
C ALA A 225 -12.98 20.83 34.35
N SER A 226 -13.90 21.30 35.19
CA SER A 226 -15.36 21.24 35.02
C SER A 226 -15.91 22.28 34.03
N THR A 227 -15.21 23.40 33.83
CA THR A 227 -15.65 24.52 32.97
C THR A 227 -15.17 24.36 31.53
N LEU A 228 -14.23 23.44 31.28
CA LEU A 228 -13.63 23.23 29.97
C LEU A 228 -14.55 22.42 29.04
N PRO A 229 -14.63 22.77 27.73
CA PRO A 229 -15.43 22.04 26.76
C PRO A 229 -14.92 20.60 26.61
N GLU A 230 -15.84 19.63 26.48
CA GLU A 230 -15.45 18.22 26.34
C GLU A 230 -14.61 18.03 25.06
N PRO A 231 -13.39 17.45 25.16
CA PRO A 231 -12.60 17.19 23.97
C PRO A 231 -13.28 16.08 23.14
N SER A 232 -13.43 16.34 21.84
CA SER A 232 -14.01 15.40 20.88
C SER A 232 -13.03 15.05 19.77
N LEU A 233 -12.92 13.76 19.45
CA LEU A 233 -12.09 13.26 18.36
C LEU A 233 -12.92 13.21 17.06
N PRO A 234 -12.58 13.98 16.02
CA PRO A 234 -13.20 13.82 14.71
C PRO A 234 -12.78 12.48 14.10
N LEU A 235 -13.74 11.61 13.78
CA LEU A 235 -13.50 10.34 13.08
C LEU A 235 -13.32 10.58 11.58
N LYS A 236 -12.37 11.42 11.20
CA LYS A 236 -11.97 11.56 9.81
C LYS A 236 -11.04 10.40 9.47
N ARG A 237 -11.42 9.58 8.48
CA ARG A 237 -10.57 8.51 7.95
C ARG A 237 -9.50 9.13 7.04
N ASP A 238 -8.47 9.74 7.62
CA ASP A 238 -7.28 10.09 6.86
C ASP A 238 -6.52 8.78 6.58
N VAL A 239 -6.81 8.16 5.43
CA VAL A 239 -6.21 6.88 5.03
C VAL A 239 -4.75 7.11 4.63
N LEU A 240 -3.85 7.15 5.61
CA LEU A 240 -2.40 7.25 5.38
C LEU A 240 -1.81 5.94 4.84
N LEU A 241 -2.43 4.80 5.18
CA LEU A 241 -2.05 3.47 4.70
C LEU A 241 -3.28 2.82 4.04
N SER A 242 -3.32 2.87 2.71
CA SER A 242 -4.43 2.29 1.97
C SER A 242 -4.42 0.76 2.06
N LYS A 243 -5.59 0.14 1.90
CA LYS A 243 -5.71 -1.33 1.77
C LYS A 243 -4.82 -1.87 0.62
N GLU A 244 -4.53 -1.03 -0.36
CA GLU A 244 -3.65 -1.34 -1.49
C GLU A 244 -2.18 -1.43 -1.07
N TYR A 245 -1.72 -0.58 -0.14
CA TYR A 245 -0.39 -0.67 0.43
C TYR A 245 -0.13 -2.08 1.01
N PHE A 246 -1.06 -2.60 1.83
CA PHE A 246 -0.95 -3.94 2.41
C PHE A 246 -1.05 -5.06 1.36
N ARG A 247 -1.91 -4.92 0.34
CA ARG A 247 -2.00 -5.90 -0.75
C ARG A 247 -0.71 -6.03 -1.54
N SER A 248 -0.06 -4.91 -1.85
CA SER A 248 1.22 -4.92 -2.59
C SER A 248 2.32 -5.67 -1.81
N GLN A 249 2.34 -5.54 -0.48
CA GLN A 249 3.27 -6.25 0.40
C GLN A 249 3.02 -7.77 0.42
N GLU A 250 1.76 -8.22 0.37
CA GLU A 250 1.45 -9.66 0.32
C GLU A 250 1.78 -10.30 -1.03
N GLN A 251 1.58 -9.57 -2.14
CA GLN A 251 1.92 -10.06 -3.47
C GLN A 251 3.42 -10.32 -3.61
N GLN A 252 4.27 -9.49 -2.99
CA GLN A 252 5.72 -9.70 -2.94
C GLN A 252 6.14 -10.98 -2.21
N LYS A 253 5.30 -11.54 -1.33
CA LYS A 253 5.64 -12.72 -0.50
C LYS A 253 5.31 -14.08 -1.13
N LYS A 254 4.55 -14.13 -2.25
CA LYS A 254 3.96 -15.37 -2.78
C LYS A 254 4.80 -16.11 -3.83
N GLU A 255 6.12 -15.93 -3.85
CA GLU A 255 6.99 -16.69 -4.76
C GLU A 255 7.11 -18.15 -4.29
N GLY A 256 6.19 -19.00 -4.74
CA GLY A 256 6.17 -20.42 -4.43
C GLY A 256 6.93 -21.26 -5.46
N THR A 257 7.81 -22.14 -4.96
CA THR A 257 8.45 -23.24 -5.67
C THR A 257 7.42 -24.33 -6.03
N PRO A 258 7.49 -24.99 -7.21
CA PRO A 258 6.66 -26.15 -7.51
C PRO A 258 6.90 -27.29 -6.52
N VAL A 259 5.86 -28.07 -6.21
CA VAL A 259 5.91 -29.30 -5.39
C VAL A 259 5.43 -30.47 -6.23
#